data_AF-A0A0S8H3K6-F1
#
_entry.id   AF-A0A0S8H3K6-F1
#
_cell.length_a   1.000
_cell.length_b   1.000
_cell.length_c   1.000
_cell.angle_alpha   90.00
_cell.angle_beta   90.00
_cell.angle_gamma   90.00
#
_symmetry.space_group_name_H-M   'P 1'
#
loop_
_entity.id
_entity.type
_entity.pdbx_description
1 polymer ?
#
loop_
_entity_poly.entity_id
_entity_poly.type
_entity_poly.pdbx_seq_one_letter_code
_entity_poly.pdbx_strand_id
1 'polypeptide(L)'
;MQDVKIASAQFTPKDVDKEANLAKIAELTGKAASAGAEIVCFQEQAIAGYNLWGLGSSNQRAGGGKVVEPGRVSPAWKLPGAHPYDVAEPVPDGPSTQKLIGLARQHNVILAAGLPEVRRDNAVYNTYVIVSRDGLLGKYSKCHCVPGLEFAYFKQGNSLPVFELGKIRAGVLICYDNHFPEAHRVLAIQGAHAILMPHVTVGRGWWHDLPPEQAHQQARNWILTWLRARAFDNSVFAVFVNQAGQGEQGTLGCSMILDPEGDVIAECASTGEDFVVAELSAKKYYDVRRRTHDYLSHRRPELYGPLTRIDVAES
;
A
#
# COMPACT_ATOMS: atom_id res chain seq x y z
N MET A 1 -16.68 8.62 -12.66
CA MET A 1 -16.82 8.56 -11.19
C MET A 1 -17.96 9.44 -10.71
N GLN A 2 -18.46 9.14 -9.52
CA GLN A 2 -19.27 10.05 -8.70
C GLN A 2 -18.47 10.48 -7.47
N ASP A 3 -18.93 11.53 -6.77
CA ASP A 3 -18.31 11.98 -5.52
C ASP A 3 -18.34 10.86 -4.47
N VAL A 4 -17.18 10.59 -3.86
CA VAL A 4 -17.02 9.57 -2.83
C VAL A 4 -16.14 10.10 -1.71
N LYS A 5 -16.46 9.77 -0.46
CA LYS A 5 -15.58 10.05 0.67
C LYS A 5 -14.67 8.87 0.96
N ILE A 6 -13.36 9.10 0.99
CA ILE A 6 -12.35 8.08 1.28
C ILE A 6 -11.53 8.48 2.49
N ALA A 7 -11.21 7.50 3.33
CA ALA A 7 -10.38 7.65 4.49
C ALA A 7 -9.00 7.04 4.27
N SER A 8 -7.98 7.77 4.71
CA SER A 8 -6.60 7.31 4.82
C SER A 8 -6.29 7.15 6.30
N ALA A 9 -6.14 5.91 6.79
CA ALA A 9 -6.02 5.59 8.20
C ALA A 9 -4.67 4.95 8.52
N GLN A 10 -3.91 5.57 9.42
CA GLN A 10 -2.59 5.15 9.84
C GLN A 10 -2.58 4.69 11.29
N PHE A 11 -1.80 3.66 11.59
CA PHE A 11 -1.56 3.21 12.95
C PHE A 11 -0.22 2.49 13.07
N THR A 12 0.20 2.22 14.30
CA THR A 12 1.36 1.37 14.59
C THR A 12 0.89 -0.08 14.71
N PRO A 13 1.17 -0.97 13.74
CA PRO A 13 0.84 -2.37 13.89
C PRO A 13 1.72 -3.00 14.97
N LYS A 14 1.15 -3.93 15.72
CA LYS A 14 1.90 -4.86 16.56
C LYS A 14 2.38 -6.00 15.69
N ASP A 15 3.69 -6.25 15.68
CA ASP A 15 4.25 -7.34 14.89
C ASP A 15 3.62 -8.67 15.28
N VAL A 16 3.17 -9.43 14.26
CA VAL A 16 2.61 -10.79 14.31
C VAL A 16 1.29 -10.95 15.10
N ASP A 17 0.87 -9.95 15.87
CA ASP A 17 -0.38 -9.91 16.62
C ASP A 17 -1.55 -9.43 15.73
N LYS A 18 -1.99 -10.33 14.85
CA LYS A 18 -3.08 -10.08 13.90
C LYS A 18 -4.39 -9.70 14.59
N GLU A 19 -4.69 -10.28 15.75
CA GLU A 19 -5.91 -9.97 16.49
C GLU A 19 -5.90 -8.52 16.99
N ALA A 20 -4.81 -8.04 17.58
CA ALA A 20 -4.69 -6.66 18.00
C ALA A 20 -4.75 -5.69 16.81
N ASN A 21 -4.08 -6.02 15.70
CA ASN A 21 -4.10 -5.19 14.49
C ASN A 21 -5.50 -5.13 13.85
N LEU A 22 -6.20 -6.26 13.76
CA LEU A 22 -7.58 -6.30 13.26
C LEU A 22 -8.55 -5.55 14.18
N ALA A 23 -8.33 -5.59 15.50
CA ALA A 23 -9.10 -4.79 16.45
C ALA A 23 -8.88 -3.27 16.23
N LYS A 24 -7.64 -2.85 15.96
CA LYS A 24 -7.31 -1.46 15.62
C LYS A 24 -7.93 -1.04 14.28
N ILE A 25 -7.85 -1.89 13.26
CA ILE A 25 -8.51 -1.69 11.97
C ILE A 25 -10.03 -1.52 12.16
N ALA A 26 -10.66 -2.35 13.02
CA ALA A 26 -12.08 -2.23 13.33
C ALA A 26 -12.42 -0.88 13.99
N GLU A 27 -11.64 -0.46 14.98
CA GLU A 27 -11.81 0.81 15.68
C GLU A 27 -11.74 2.00 14.70
N LEU A 28 -10.67 2.08 13.90
CA LEU A 28 -10.45 3.17 12.95
C LEU A 28 -11.48 3.14 11.81
N THR A 29 -11.89 1.95 11.37
CA THR A 29 -12.99 1.80 10.40
C THR A 29 -14.28 2.40 10.94
N GLY A 30 -14.66 2.07 12.19
CA GLY A 30 -15.87 2.60 12.80
C GLY A 30 -15.85 4.12 12.93
N LYS A 31 -14.70 4.69 13.31
CA LYS A 31 -14.49 6.15 13.39
C LYS A 31 -14.58 6.82 12.01
N ALA A 32 -13.89 6.28 11.00
CA ALA A 32 -13.90 6.80 9.64
C ALA A 32 -15.30 6.72 9.00
N ALA A 33 -15.99 5.59 9.17
CA ALA A 33 -17.37 5.41 8.70
C ALA A 33 -18.33 6.41 9.37
N SER A 34 -18.16 6.66 10.68
CA SER A 34 -18.94 7.68 11.42
C SER A 34 -18.66 9.10 10.93
N ALA A 35 -17.46 9.36 10.41
CA ALA A 35 -17.10 10.60 9.73
C ALA A 35 -17.57 10.65 8.25
N GLY A 36 -18.31 9.64 7.79
CA GLY A 36 -18.92 9.57 6.47
C GLY A 36 -18.03 8.99 5.38
N ALA A 37 -16.92 8.33 5.72
CA ALA A 37 -16.11 7.61 4.73
C ALA A 37 -16.88 6.41 4.16
N GLU A 38 -16.84 6.26 2.84
CA GLU A 38 -17.41 5.11 2.11
C GLU A 38 -16.34 4.06 1.79
N ILE A 39 -15.08 4.47 1.77
CA ILE A 39 -13.90 3.64 1.55
C ILE A 39 -12.88 3.96 2.64
N VAL A 40 -12.28 2.94 3.28
CA VAL A 40 -11.21 3.13 4.28
C VAL A 40 -9.99 2.32 3.87
N CYS A 41 -8.85 3.00 3.73
CA CYS A 41 -7.58 2.42 3.33
C CYS A 41 -6.59 2.42 4.49
N PHE A 42 -5.93 1.28 4.69
CA PHE A 42 -4.86 1.08 5.69
C PHE A 42 -3.50 0.86 5.01
N GLN A 43 -2.42 0.94 5.79
CA GLN A 43 -1.06 0.80 5.27
C GLN A 43 -0.72 -0.61 4.73
N GLU A 44 0.47 -0.70 4.14
CA GLU A 44 1.08 -1.97 3.73
C GLU A 44 1.31 -2.87 4.95
N GLN A 45 1.10 -4.19 4.79
CA GLN A 45 1.24 -5.18 5.86
C GLN A 45 0.50 -4.84 7.17
N ALA A 46 -0.58 -4.04 7.11
CA ALA A 46 -1.35 -3.60 8.28
C ALA A 46 -1.85 -4.74 9.18
N ILE A 47 -2.10 -5.93 8.63
CA ILE A 47 -2.61 -7.07 9.39
C ILE A 47 -1.50 -7.75 10.21
N ALA A 48 -0.36 -8.04 9.60
CA ALA A 48 0.71 -8.82 10.22
C ALA A 48 1.81 -7.96 10.87
N GLY A 49 1.84 -6.66 10.57
CA GLY A 49 3.00 -5.80 10.83
C GLY A 49 4.11 -6.01 9.81
N TYR A 50 4.96 -5.00 9.64
CA TYR A 50 6.09 -5.06 8.72
C TYR A 50 7.36 -5.37 9.51
N ASN A 51 7.67 -6.65 9.66
CA ASN A 51 8.72 -7.15 10.57
C ASN A 51 9.96 -7.70 9.84
N LEU A 52 10.23 -7.22 8.61
CA LEU A 52 11.32 -7.74 7.77
C LEU A 52 12.72 -7.26 8.14
N TRP A 53 12.85 -6.29 9.07
CA TRP A 53 14.10 -5.57 9.34
C TRP A 53 15.03 -6.25 10.35
N GLY A 54 14.57 -7.28 11.08
CA GLY A 54 15.37 -8.07 12.03
C GLY A 54 16.48 -8.93 11.40
N LEU A 55 16.72 -8.77 10.09
CA LEU A 55 17.57 -9.63 9.26
C LEU A 55 18.90 -8.99 8.87
N GLY A 56 19.12 -7.74 9.29
CA GLY A 56 20.34 -6.99 9.04
C GLY A 56 21.51 -7.30 9.99
N SER A 57 21.37 -8.19 10.99
CA SER A 57 22.44 -8.48 11.96
C SER A 57 22.89 -9.93 12.05
N SER A 58 22.32 -10.86 11.27
CA SER A 58 22.85 -12.22 11.17
C SER A 58 23.36 -12.52 9.76
N ASN A 59 24.65 -12.23 9.55
CA ASN A 59 25.49 -12.95 8.59
C ASN A 59 25.60 -14.47 8.91
N GLN A 60 24.70 -15.04 9.71
CA GLN A 60 24.59 -16.47 9.95
C GLN A 60 23.46 -17.03 9.09
N ARG A 61 23.77 -17.27 7.81
CA ARG A 61 23.14 -18.37 7.07
C ARG A 61 23.60 -19.69 7.71
N ALA A 62 22.99 -20.08 8.82
CA ALA A 62 23.26 -21.35 9.47
C ALA A 62 21.95 -22.12 9.62
N GLY A 63 21.78 -23.19 8.83
CA GLY A 63 20.66 -24.12 8.99
C GLY A 63 20.42 -25.02 7.78
N GLY A 64 20.84 -26.28 7.87
CA GLY A 64 20.35 -27.33 6.98
C GLY A 64 18.87 -27.59 7.30
N GLY A 65 17.99 -27.34 6.34
CA GLY A 65 16.54 -27.51 6.53
C GLY A 65 16.18 -28.92 7.01
N LYS A 66 15.14 -29.03 7.83
CA LYS A 66 14.59 -30.34 8.22
C LYS A 66 13.54 -30.77 7.20
N VAL A 67 13.66 -32.00 6.72
CA VAL A 67 12.57 -32.67 6.01
C VAL A 67 11.47 -32.94 7.03
N VAL A 68 10.34 -32.26 6.86
CA VAL A 68 9.14 -32.44 7.71
C VAL A 68 8.19 -33.47 7.09
N GLU A 69 8.20 -33.59 5.76
CA GLU A 69 7.48 -34.60 4.97
C GLU A 69 8.32 -34.96 3.74
N PRO A 70 8.16 -36.14 3.11
CA PRO A 70 8.87 -36.46 1.87
C PRO A 70 8.69 -35.35 0.81
N GLY A 71 9.79 -34.70 0.42
CA GLY A 71 9.78 -33.59 -0.54
C GLY A 71 9.50 -32.19 0.05
N ARG A 72 9.27 -32.07 1.36
CA ARG A 72 9.02 -30.80 2.04
C ARG A 72 10.14 -30.45 3.02
N VAL A 73 10.91 -29.43 2.67
CA VAL A 73 11.93 -28.84 3.56
C VAL A 73 11.27 -27.68 4.30
N SER A 74 11.17 -27.78 5.62
CA SER A 74 10.88 -26.60 6.45
C SER A 74 12.16 -25.79 6.59
N PRO A 75 12.15 -24.51 6.21
CA PRO A 75 13.29 -23.65 6.47
C PRO A 75 13.40 -23.42 7.98
N ALA A 76 14.41 -24.01 8.63
CA ALA A 76 14.69 -23.79 10.04
C ALA A 76 15.42 -22.46 10.22
N TRP A 77 14.81 -21.35 9.80
CA TRP A 77 15.37 -20.02 10.01
C TRP A 77 15.00 -19.55 11.43
N LYS A 78 15.98 -19.55 12.34
CA LYS A 78 15.85 -18.78 13.58
C LYS A 78 16.26 -17.35 13.27
N LEU A 79 15.30 -16.54 12.87
CA LEU A 79 15.46 -15.10 12.64
C LEU A 79 14.67 -14.36 13.73
N PRO A 80 15.18 -13.24 14.27
CA PRO A 80 14.38 -12.37 15.14
C PRO A 80 13.20 -11.81 14.34
N GLY A 81 11.97 -12.14 14.74
CA GLY A 81 10.72 -11.82 14.03
C GLY A 81 10.09 -13.03 13.34
N ALA A 82 8.76 -13.06 13.17
CA ALA A 82 8.11 -14.14 12.43
C ALA A 82 8.41 -14.03 10.94
N HIS A 83 8.77 -15.15 10.32
CA HIS A 83 8.98 -15.20 8.89
C HIS A 83 7.64 -14.93 8.19
N PRO A 84 7.58 -14.24 7.03
CA PRO A 84 6.33 -14.04 6.30
C PRO A 84 5.50 -15.31 6.05
N TYR A 85 6.14 -16.50 5.96
CA TYR A 85 5.43 -17.78 5.84
C TYR A 85 4.62 -18.14 7.10
N ASP A 86 5.07 -17.74 8.28
CA ASP A 86 4.44 -18.06 9.57
C ASP A 86 3.15 -17.25 9.78
N VAL A 87 3.07 -16.07 9.16
CA VAL A 87 1.96 -15.14 9.31
C VAL A 87 1.08 -15.05 8.06
N ALA A 88 1.51 -15.61 6.93
CA ALA A 88 0.80 -15.58 5.66
C ALA A 88 -0.53 -16.34 5.72
N GLU A 89 -1.53 -15.82 5.01
CA GLU A 89 -2.86 -16.41 4.94
C GLU A 89 -3.33 -16.56 3.48
N PRO A 90 -4.17 -17.56 3.17
CA PRO A 90 -4.81 -17.63 1.86
C PRO A 90 -5.79 -16.47 1.68
N VAL A 91 -5.95 -15.97 0.46
CA VAL A 91 -6.94 -14.93 0.14
C VAL A 91 -7.91 -15.44 -0.94
N PRO A 92 -9.24 -15.38 -0.71
CA PRO A 92 -9.93 -14.70 0.41
C PRO A 92 -10.21 -15.56 1.65
N ASP A 93 -9.90 -16.86 1.63
CA ASP A 93 -10.40 -17.81 2.64
C ASP A 93 -9.74 -17.68 4.02
N GLY A 94 -8.69 -16.88 4.14
CA GLY A 94 -7.95 -16.65 5.37
C GLY A 94 -8.73 -15.85 6.43
N PRO A 95 -8.50 -16.11 7.72
CA PRO A 95 -9.27 -15.53 8.82
C PRO A 95 -9.23 -14.01 8.85
N SER A 96 -8.09 -13.38 8.53
CA SER A 96 -7.96 -11.93 8.50
C SER A 96 -8.80 -11.31 7.39
N THR A 97 -8.81 -11.91 6.19
CA THR A 97 -9.64 -11.43 5.08
C THR A 97 -11.13 -11.59 5.40
N GLN A 98 -11.54 -12.70 6.00
CA GLN A 98 -12.91 -12.91 6.45
C GLN A 98 -13.35 -11.90 7.52
N LYS A 99 -12.45 -11.55 8.45
CA LYS A 99 -12.69 -10.49 9.44
C LYS A 99 -12.91 -9.14 8.78
N LEU A 100 -12.08 -8.77 7.80
CA LEU A 100 -12.24 -7.53 7.04
C LEU A 100 -13.58 -7.48 6.29
N ILE A 101 -14.01 -8.59 5.67
CA ILE A 101 -15.33 -8.69 5.03
C ILE A 101 -16.46 -8.46 6.06
N GLY A 102 -16.32 -9.03 7.26
CA GLY A 102 -17.25 -8.79 8.37
C GLY A 102 -17.33 -7.32 8.78
N LEU A 103 -16.19 -6.65 8.91
CA LEU A 103 -16.11 -5.21 9.24
C LEU A 103 -16.71 -4.33 8.13
N ALA A 104 -16.40 -4.64 6.87
CA ALA A 104 -16.96 -3.95 5.71
C ALA A 104 -18.50 -4.06 5.68
N ARG A 105 -19.04 -5.23 6.04
CA ARG A 105 -20.50 -5.44 6.19
C ARG A 105 -21.08 -4.66 7.37
N GLN A 106 -20.42 -4.70 8.53
CA GLN A 106 -20.87 -4.04 9.75
C GLN A 106 -20.98 -2.52 9.57
N HIS A 107 -19.99 -1.91 8.92
CA HIS A 107 -19.92 -0.46 8.75
C HIS A 107 -20.44 0.04 7.39
N ASN A 108 -20.85 -0.88 6.50
CA ASN A 108 -21.29 -0.57 5.13
C ASN A 108 -20.29 0.29 4.35
N VAL A 109 -19.01 -0.11 4.38
CA VAL A 109 -17.89 0.54 3.69
C VAL A 109 -17.12 -0.46 2.84
N ILE A 110 -16.29 0.04 1.93
CA ILE A 110 -15.21 -0.73 1.30
C ILE A 110 -13.96 -0.60 2.17
N LEU A 111 -13.30 -1.73 2.46
CA LEU A 111 -12.05 -1.76 3.24
C LEU A 111 -10.89 -2.25 2.39
N ALA A 112 -9.74 -1.61 2.55
CA ALA A 112 -8.50 -2.07 1.92
C ALA A 112 -7.34 -2.12 2.92
N ALA A 113 -6.62 -3.25 2.96
CA ALA A 113 -5.54 -3.49 3.91
C ALA A 113 -4.49 -4.48 3.37
N GLY A 114 -3.25 -4.34 3.83
CA GLY A 114 -2.12 -5.20 3.42
C GLY A 114 -1.90 -6.41 4.33
N LEU A 115 -1.53 -7.54 3.74
CA LEU A 115 -1.15 -8.77 4.42
C LEU A 115 -0.18 -9.63 3.58
N PRO A 116 0.55 -10.57 4.19
CA PRO A 116 1.26 -11.59 3.45
C PRO A 116 0.25 -12.66 2.98
N GLU A 117 0.16 -12.88 1.68
CA GLU A 117 -0.71 -13.90 1.07
C GLU A 117 0.08 -15.15 0.73
N VAL A 118 -0.34 -16.32 1.19
CA VAL A 118 0.19 -17.61 0.69
C VAL A 118 -0.71 -18.19 -0.40
N ARG A 119 -0.10 -18.68 -1.49
CA ARG A 119 -0.81 -19.30 -2.62
C ARG A 119 -0.57 -20.81 -2.68
N ARG A 120 -1.30 -21.49 -3.57
CA ARG A 120 -1.25 -22.95 -3.75
C ARG A 120 0.15 -23.49 -4.11
N ASP A 121 0.99 -22.67 -4.73
CA ASP A 121 2.39 -22.99 -5.04
C ASP A 121 3.33 -22.78 -3.84
N ASN A 122 2.77 -22.53 -2.65
CA ASN A 122 3.48 -22.12 -1.43
C ASN A 122 4.29 -20.83 -1.60
N ALA A 123 4.09 -20.05 -2.66
CA ALA A 123 4.71 -18.74 -2.74
C ALA A 123 3.96 -17.74 -1.85
N VAL A 124 4.71 -16.88 -1.17
CA VAL A 124 4.14 -15.76 -0.41
C VAL A 124 4.27 -14.47 -1.21
N TYR A 125 3.23 -13.65 -1.15
CA TYR A 125 3.15 -12.36 -1.82
C TYR A 125 2.88 -11.25 -0.79
N ASN A 126 3.46 -10.07 -1.00
CA ASN A 126 3.01 -8.86 -0.33
C ASN A 126 1.73 -8.39 -1.03
N THR A 127 0.59 -8.60 -0.40
CA THR A 127 -0.72 -8.46 -1.04
C THR A 127 -1.57 -7.41 -0.33
N TYR A 128 -2.29 -6.62 -1.12
CA TYR A 128 -3.29 -5.66 -0.65
C TYR A 128 -4.67 -6.14 -1.10
N VAL A 129 -5.56 -6.40 -0.14
CA VAL A 129 -6.93 -6.87 -0.41
C VAL A 129 -7.89 -5.70 -0.36
N ILE A 130 -8.91 -5.76 -1.21
CA ILE A 130 -10.03 -4.81 -1.20
C ILE A 130 -11.32 -5.61 -1.04
N VAL A 131 -12.06 -5.31 0.01
CA VAL A 131 -13.27 -6.06 0.40
C VAL A 131 -14.45 -5.13 0.57
N SER A 132 -15.65 -5.65 0.32
CA SER A 132 -16.93 -5.00 0.61
C SER A 132 -17.80 -5.91 1.49
N ARG A 133 -19.01 -5.44 1.79
CA ARG A 133 -20.06 -6.25 2.44
C ARG A 133 -20.37 -7.58 1.73
N ASP A 134 -20.13 -7.64 0.42
CA ASP A 134 -20.44 -8.78 -0.45
C ASP A 134 -19.26 -9.75 -0.62
N GLY A 135 -18.06 -9.38 -0.13
CA GLY A 135 -16.87 -10.23 -0.18
C GLY A 135 -15.64 -9.52 -0.75
N LEU A 136 -14.75 -10.30 -1.38
CA LEU A 136 -13.53 -9.77 -2.02
C LEU A 136 -13.89 -9.08 -3.35
N LEU A 137 -13.58 -7.78 -3.46
CA LEU A 137 -13.66 -7.04 -4.72
C LEU A 137 -12.42 -7.26 -5.59
N GLY A 138 -11.26 -7.40 -4.95
CA GLY A 138 -10.00 -7.64 -5.65
C GLY A 138 -8.82 -7.76 -4.70
N LYS A 139 -7.68 -8.18 -5.26
CA LYS A 139 -6.39 -8.18 -4.56
C LYS A 139 -5.29 -7.77 -5.53
N TYR A 140 -4.30 -7.06 -5.02
CA TYR A 140 -3.10 -6.67 -5.74
C TYR A 140 -1.87 -7.22 -5.03
N SER A 141 -0.91 -7.77 -5.77
CA SER A 141 0.37 -8.20 -5.22
C SER A 141 1.48 -7.27 -5.71
N LYS A 142 2.32 -6.82 -4.78
CA LYS A 142 3.43 -5.89 -5.03
C LYS A 142 4.30 -6.36 -6.19
N CYS A 143 4.43 -5.54 -7.22
CA CYS A 143 5.20 -5.90 -8.42
C CYS A 143 6.69 -5.61 -8.22
N HIS A 144 7.01 -4.49 -7.57
CA HIS A 144 8.37 -4.07 -7.28
C HIS A 144 8.67 -4.34 -5.81
N CYS A 145 9.18 -5.55 -5.50
CA CYS A 145 9.73 -5.84 -4.19
C CYS A 145 10.99 -5.00 -3.95
N VAL A 146 11.26 -4.57 -2.73
CA VAL A 146 12.49 -3.85 -2.38
C VAL A 146 13.70 -4.81 -2.45
N PRO A 147 14.72 -4.56 -3.30
CA PRO A 147 15.92 -5.38 -3.38
C PRO A 147 16.63 -5.50 -2.02
N GLY A 148 17.14 -6.70 -1.70
CA GLY A 148 17.87 -6.97 -0.47
C GLY A 148 17.02 -7.12 0.80
N LEU A 149 15.73 -6.79 0.75
CA LEU A 149 14.80 -6.93 1.87
C LEU A 149 13.64 -7.87 1.53
N GLU A 150 12.80 -7.51 0.57
CA GLU A 150 11.56 -8.23 0.27
C GLU A 150 11.76 -9.40 -0.71
N PHE A 151 12.72 -9.29 -1.63
CA PHE A 151 12.99 -10.32 -2.66
C PHE A 151 13.27 -11.72 -2.09
N ALA A 152 13.74 -11.80 -0.84
CA ALA A 152 14.01 -13.08 -0.18
C ALA A 152 12.73 -13.81 0.27
N TYR A 153 11.60 -13.09 0.38
CA TYR A 153 10.39 -13.58 1.05
C TYR A 153 9.16 -13.52 0.16
N PHE A 154 9.07 -12.51 -0.69
CA PHE A 154 7.91 -12.25 -1.51
C PHE A 154 8.20 -12.51 -2.98
N LYS A 155 7.32 -13.29 -3.59
CA LYS A 155 7.22 -13.38 -5.05
C LYS A 155 6.56 -12.11 -5.57
N GLN A 156 7.08 -11.60 -6.69
CA GLN A 156 6.57 -10.40 -7.33
C GLN A 156 5.21 -10.67 -7.99
N GLY A 157 4.30 -9.70 -7.87
CA GLY A 157 3.13 -9.58 -8.72
C GLY A 157 3.52 -9.32 -10.18
N ASN A 158 2.58 -9.57 -11.09
CA ASN A 158 2.81 -9.49 -12.54
C ASN A 158 1.69 -8.76 -13.29
N SER A 159 0.88 -7.95 -12.60
CA SER A 159 -0.26 -7.26 -13.20
C SER A 159 -0.55 -5.95 -12.47
N LEU A 160 -1.04 -4.95 -13.21
CA LEU A 160 -1.46 -3.65 -12.70
C LEU A 160 -2.98 -3.45 -12.94
N PRO A 161 -3.86 -4.15 -12.19
CA PRO A 161 -5.31 -4.08 -12.39
C PRO A 161 -5.93 -2.79 -11.84
N VAL A 162 -7.08 -2.42 -12.40
CA VAL A 162 -7.98 -1.38 -11.87
C VAL A 162 -9.24 -2.06 -11.34
N PHE A 163 -9.64 -1.71 -10.13
CA PHE A 163 -10.79 -2.29 -9.43
C PHE A 163 -11.98 -1.32 -9.38
N GLU A 164 -13.19 -1.85 -9.48
CA GLU A 164 -14.44 -1.10 -9.28
C GLU A 164 -14.75 -1.00 -7.78
N LEU A 165 -14.69 0.21 -7.22
CA LEU A 165 -14.92 0.49 -5.80
C LEU A 165 -16.21 1.31 -5.62
N GLY A 166 -17.32 0.76 -6.10
CA GLY A 166 -18.64 1.41 -6.07
C GLY A 166 -18.70 2.62 -7.01
N LYS A 167 -18.44 3.82 -6.47
CA LYS A 167 -18.55 5.10 -7.20
C LYS A 167 -17.32 5.47 -8.02
N ILE A 168 -16.18 4.83 -7.73
CA ILE A 168 -14.89 5.10 -8.36
C ILE A 168 -14.23 3.82 -8.85
N ARG A 169 -13.15 4.01 -9.60
CA ARG A 169 -12.24 2.96 -10.05
C ARG A 169 -10.88 3.27 -9.49
N ALA A 170 -10.20 2.30 -8.89
CA ALA A 170 -8.90 2.53 -8.30
C ALA A 170 -7.90 1.44 -8.65
N GLY A 171 -6.66 1.85 -8.93
CA GLY A 171 -5.52 0.94 -8.92
C GLY A 171 -4.88 0.88 -7.54
N VAL A 172 -3.96 -0.06 -7.33
CA VAL A 172 -3.15 -0.17 -6.11
C VAL A 172 -1.69 -0.24 -6.50
N LEU A 173 -0.84 0.51 -5.81
CA LEU A 173 0.62 0.42 -5.91
C LEU A 173 1.19 0.38 -4.48
N ILE A 174 1.84 -0.72 -4.11
CA ILE A 174 2.33 -0.91 -2.75
C ILE A 174 3.73 -0.34 -2.65
N CYS A 175 3.91 0.64 -1.76
CA CYS A 175 5.21 1.14 -1.34
C CYS A 175 6.18 1.41 -2.49
N TYR A 176 7.20 0.57 -2.65
CA TYR A 176 8.25 0.70 -3.65
C TYR A 176 7.73 0.75 -5.09
N ASP A 177 6.54 0.18 -5.38
CA ASP A 177 5.85 0.35 -6.67
C ASP A 177 5.69 1.83 -7.05
N ASN A 178 5.55 2.72 -6.06
CA ASN A 178 5.26 4.13 -6.29
C ASN A 178 6.46 4.94 -6.81
N HIS A 179 7.66 4.38 -6.72
CA HIS A 179 8.84 5.00 -7.31
C HIS A 179 8.89 4.82 -8.83
N PHE A 180 8.10 3.91 -9.40
CA PHE A 180 8.04 3.62 -10.84
C PHE A 180 6.91 4.44 -11.50
N PRO A 181 7.22 5.53 -12.23
CA PRO A 181 6.20 6.36 -12.88
C PRO A 181 5.37 5.58 -13.91
N GLU A 182 5.94 4.54 -14.52
CA GLU A 182 5.31 3.68 -15.52
C GLU A 182 4.06 3.01 -14.95
N ALA A 183 4.13 2.51 -13.71
CA ALA A 183 3.02 1.80 -13.09
C ALA A 183 1.79 2.70 -12.90
N HIS A 184 2.02 3.96 -12.49
CA HIS A 184 0.95 4.96 -12.37
C HIS A 184 0.35 5.30 -13.72
N ARG A 185 1.21 5.49 -14.73
CA ARG A 185 0.75 5.80 -16.09
C ARG A 185 -0.12 4.70 -16.66
N VAL A 186 0.27 3.44 -16.44
CA VAL A 186 -0.50 2.27 -16.86
C VAL A 186 -1.88 2.26 -16.19
N LEU A 187 -1.97 2.44 -14.87
CA LEU A 187 -3.25 2.47 -14.14
C LEU A 187 -4.14 3.64 -14.60
N ALA A 188 -3.57 4.81 -14.83
CA ALA A 188 -4.32 5.98 -15.28
C ALA A 188 -4.89 5.82 -16.69
N ILE A 189 -4.14 5.18 -17.61
CA ILE A 189 -4.62 4.85 -18.98
C ILE A 189 -5.71 3.78 -18.93
N GLN A 190 -5.60 2.82 -18.02
CA GLN A 190 -6.66 1.82 -17.77
C GLN A 190 -7.92 2.43 -17.14
N GLY A 191 -7.92 3.73 -16.83
CA GLY A 191 -9.11 4.46 -16.40
C GLY A 191 -9.27 4.54 -14.88
N ALA A 192 -8.20 4.34 -14.11
CA ALA A 192 -8.21 4.63 -12.68
C ALA A 192 -8.61 6.10 -12.43
N HIS A 193 -9.53 6.30 -11.48
CA HIS A 193 -9.89 7.61 -10.95
C HIS A 193 -8.95 7.99 -9.78
N ALA A 194 -8.55 6.99 -8.99
CA ALA A 194 -7.62 7.11 -7.88
C ALA A 194 -6.58 5.98 -7.90
N ILE A 195 -5.47 6.18 -7.19
CA ILE A 195 -4.51 5.11 -6.90
C ILE A 195 -4.38 5.00 -5.38
N LEU A 196 -4.62 3.81 -4.85
CA LEU A 196 -4.40 3.49 -3.43
C LEU A 196 -2.92 3.14 -3.25
N MET A 197 -2.28 3.81 -2.30
CA MET A 197 -0.83 3.80 -2.13
C MET A 197 -0.48 3.39 -0.69
N PRO A 198 -0.67 2.12 -0.31
CA PRO A 198 -0.28 1.61 1.01
C PRO A 198 1.24 1.49 1.13
N HIS A 199 1.81 1.98 2.24
CA HIS A 199 3.25 2.12 2.45
C HIS A 199 3.68 1.71 3.87
N VAL A 200 4.87 1.13 3.97
CA VAL A 200 5.72 1.21 5.15
C VAL A 200 7.03 1.91 4.76
N THR A 201 7.01 3.23 4.85
CA THR A 201 8.18 4.09 4.63
C THR A 201 8.76 4.51 5.98
N VAL A 202 10.02 4.14 6.17
CA VAL A 202 10.85 4.51 7.33
C VAL A 202 11.73 5.72 7.02
N GLY A 203 12.33 6.30 8.06
CA GLY A 203 13.34 7.34 7.90
C GLY A 203 14.47 6.95 6.93
N ARG A 204 15.06 7.93 6.25
CA ARG A 204 16.21 7.73 5.36
C ARG A 204 17.43 8.48 5.89
N GLY A 205 18.59 7.83 5.86
CA GLY A 205 19.85 8.43 6.27
C GLY A 205 19.81 8.93 7.72
N TRP A 206 20.21 10.18 7.93
CA TRP A 206 20.31 10.81 9.26
C TRP A 206 18.97 11.25 9.86
N TRP A 207 17.82 10.98 9.22
CA TRP A 207 16.51 11.39 9.76
C TRP A 207 16.18 10.72 11.09
N HIS A 208 16.75 9.53 11.35
CA HIS A 208 16.58 8.82 12.62
C HIS A 208 17.24 9.55 13.80
N ASP A 209 18.22 10.41 13.53
CA ASP A 209 18.91 11.21 14.54
C ASP A 209 18.23 12.56 14.78
N LEU A 210 17.18 12.88 14.01
CA LEU A 210 16.43 14.12 14.16
C LEU A 210 15.34 14.00 15.24
N PRO A 211 14.96 15.11 15.88
CA PRO A 211 13.76 15.17 16.70
C PRO A 211 12.52 14.70 15.91
N PRO A 212 11.53 14.05 16.55
CA PRO A 212 10.40 13.40 15.87
C PRO A 212 9.65 14.31 14.89
N GLU A 213 9.40 15.56 15.27
CA GLU A 213 8.71 16.56 14.43
C GLU A 213 9.53 16.93 13.20
N GLN A 214 10.85 17.10 13.35
CA GLN A 214 11.75 17.39 12.22
C GLN A 214 11.87 16.19 11.29
N ALA A 215 11.96 14.97 11.83
CA ALA A 215 11.96 13.74 11.05
C ALA A 215 10.66 13.61 10.24
N HIS A 216 9.50 13.86 10.86
CA HIS A 216 8.20 13.86 10.21
C HIS A 216 8.15 14.88 9.06
N GLN A 217 8.58 16.13 9.30
CA GLN A 217 8.59 17.16 8.26
C GLN A 217 9.51 16.80 7.09
N GLN A 218 10.69 16.23 7.36
CA GLN A 218 11.63 15.81 6.31
C GLN A 218 11.07 14.66 5.48
N ALA A 219 10.45 13.67 6.13
CA ALA A 219 9.77 12.59 5.42
C ALA A 219 8.61 13.10 4.58
N ARG A 220 7.77 13.98 5.14
CA ARG A 220 6.69 14.65 4.41
C ARG A 220 7.21 15.35 3.15
N ASN A 221 8.26 16.16 3.26
CA ASN A 221 8.85 16.88 2.14
C ASN A 221 9.36 15.93 1.05
N TRP A 222 10.04 14.84 1.46
CA TRP A 222 10.53 13.82 0.53
C TRP A 222 9.38 13.05 -0.15
N ILE A 223 8.35 12.65 0.61
CA ILE A 223 7.15 11.99 0.07
C ILE A 223 6.48 12.90 -0.98
N LEU A 224 6.25 14.17 -0.65
CA LEU A 224 5.61 15.13 -1.54
C LEU A 224 6.40 15.41 -2.82
N THR A 225 7.72 15.20 -2.83
CA THR A 225 8.56 15.38 -4.03
C THR A 225 8.09 14.48 -5.16
N TRP A 226 7.81 13.20 -4.89
CA TRP A 226 7.36 12.26 -5.91
C TRP A 226 5.84 12.10 -5.93
N LEU A 227 5.16 12.13 -4.78
CA LEU A 227 3.73 11.86 -4.66
C LEU A 227 2.88 12.86 -5.45
N ARG A 228 3.24 14.16 -5.41
CA ARG A 228 2.53 15.21 -6.18
C ARG A 228 2.65 14.97 -7.68
N ALA A 229 3.85 14.61 -8.15
CA ALA A 229 4.08 14.28 -9.56
C ALA A 229 3.26 13.06 -10.00
N ARG A 230 3.14 12.02 -9.14
CA ARG A 230 2.32 10.84 -9.44
C ARG A 230 0.84 11.17 -9.63
N ALA A 231 0.29 12.04 -8.81
CA ALA A 231 -1.10 12.51 -8.95
C ALA A 231 -1.26 13.43 -10.19
N PHE A 232 -0.41 14.46 -10.29
CA PHE A 232 -0.48 15.50 -11.32
C PHE A 232 -0.30 14.97 -12.74
N ASP A 233 0.78 14.23 -12.99
CA ASP A 233 1.12 13.76 -14.35
C ASP A 233 0.09 12.79 -14.92
N ASN A 234 -0.65 12.12 -14.02
CA ASN A 234 -1.63 11.09 -14.35
C ASN A 234 -3.07 11.57 -14.19
N SER A 235 -3.30 12.79 -13.69
CA SER A 235 -4.62 13.36 -13.45
C SER A 235 -5.55 12.36 -12.73
N VAL A 236 -5.06 11.85 -11.60
CA VAL A 236 -5.78 10.94 -10.69
C VAL A 236 -5.62 11.40 -9.25
N PHE A 237 -6.57 11.03 -8.40
CA PHE A 237 -6.39 11.18 -6.95
C PHE A 237 -5.33 10.19 -6.45
N ALA A 238 -4.54 10.60 -5.45
CA ALA A 238 -3.61 9.70 -4.77
C ALA A 238 -4.04 9.54 -3.30
N VAL A 239 -4.22 8.29 -2.85
CA VAL A 239 -4.63 7.96 -1.48
C VAL A 239 -3.45 7.27 -0.81
N PHE A 240 -2.61 8.06 -0.14
CA PHE A 240 -1.36 7.61 0.45
C PHE A 240 -1.55 7.27 1.92
N VAL A 241 -1.34 6.00 2.26
CA VAL A 241 -1.44 5.51 3.63
C VAL A 241 -0.10 4.92 4.04
N ASN A 242 0.56 5.54 5.01
CA ASN A 242 1.82 5.08 5.54
C ASN A 242 1.68 4.65 7.00
N GLN A 243 2.45 3.65 7.40
CA GLN A 243 2.54 3.27 8.80
C GLN A 243 2.96 4.46 9.68
N ALA A 244 2.34 4.56 10.84
CA ALA A 244 2.63 5.59 11.83
C ALA A 244 3.29 5.01 13.08
N GLY A 245 3.73 5.92 13.95
CA GLY A 245 4.35 5.67 15.24
C GLY A 245 5.83 5.32 15.15
N GLN A 246 6.52 5.56 16.27
CA GLN A 246 7.92 5.16 16.45
C GLN A 246 8.01 3.69 16.86
N GLY A 247 7.60 2.78 15.98
CA GLY A 247 8.06 1.38 16.12
C GLY A 247 9.59 1.31 16.10
N GLU A 248 10.18 0.12 16.29
CA GLU A 248 11.65 -0.06 16.27
C GLU A 248 12.33 0.53 15.01
N GLN A 249 11.56 0.75 13.95
CA GLN A 249 11.99 1.20 12.63
C GLN A 249 11.82 2.71 12.37
N GLY A 250 11.20 3.46 13.28
CA GLY A 250 11.03 4.91 13.14
C GLY A 250 10.14 5.33 11.96
N THR A 251 8.97 4.70 11.80
CA THR A 251 7.95 5.12 10.83
C THR A 251 7.35 6.48 11.20
N LEU A 252 7.04 7.30 10.20
CA LEU A 252 6.80 8.73 10.41
C LEU A 252 5.35 9.16 10.15
N GLY A 253 4.45 8.24 9.74
CA GLY A 253 3.09 8.59 9.35
C GLY A 253 3.10 9.38 8.04
N CYS A 254 2.54 10.60 8.05
CA CYS A 254 2.33 11.45 6.87
C CYS A 254 1.28 10.89 5.90
N SER A 255 0.29 10.14 6.39
CA SER A 255 -0.79 9.66 5.52
C SER A 255 -1.65 10.81 5.04
N MET A 256 -1.93 10.84 3.73
CA MET A 256 -2.52 11.99 3.07
C MET A 256 -3.28 11.61 1.79
N ILE A 257 -4.14 12.51 1.35
CA ILE A 257 -4.91 12.38 0.11
C ILE A 257 -4.61 13.60 -0.75
N LEU A 258 -4.27 13.36 -2.02
CA LEU A 258 -4.02 14.41 -3.01
C LEU A 258 -5.06 14.38 -4.11
N ASP A 259 -5.39 15.56 -4.64
CA ASP A 259 -6.23 15.73 -5.81
C ASP A 259 -5.45 15.52 -7.14
N PRO A 260 -6.15 15.49 -8.30
CA PRO A 260 -5.52 15.32 -9.61
C PRO A 260 -4.58 16.46 -10.05
N GLU A 261 -4.52 17.58 -9.34
CA GLU A 261 -3.53 18.63 -9.55
C GLU A 261 -2.31 18.47 -8.63
N GLY A 262 -2.28 17.40 -7.83
CA GLY A 262 -1.19 17.12 -6.89
C GLY A 262 -1.26 17.98 -5.63
N ASP A 263 -2.40 18.59 -5.33
CA ASP A 263 -2.60 19.33 -4.08
C ASP A 263 -3.09 18.42 -2.97
N VAL A 264 -2.52 18.59 -1.77
CA VAL A 264 -2.93 17.85 -0.58
C VAL A 264 -4.28 18.38 -0.12
N ILE A 265 -5.31 17.52 -0.14
CA ILE A 265 -6.69 17.87 0.27
C ILE A 265 -7.02 17.38 1.67
N ALA A 266 -6.27 16.42 2.21
CA ALA A 266 -6.32 16.02 3.61
C ALA A 266 -5.02 15.32 4.01
N GLU A 267 -4.56 15.51 5.25
CA GLU A 267 -3.32 14.95 5.77
C GLU A 267 -3.40 14.73 7.28
N CYS A 268 -2.94 13.57 7.75
CA CYS A 268 -2.85 13.26 9.17
C CYS A 268 -1.83 14.19 9.83
N ALA A 269 -2.23 14.85 10.91
CA ALA A 269 -1.38 15.79 11.64
C ALA A 269 -0.47 15.08 12.65
N SER A 270 -0.82 13.86 13.04
CA SER A 270 -0.10 13.08 14.05
C SER A 270 0.98 12.21 13.43
N THR A 271 2.06 12.02 14.18
CA THR A 271 3.08 10.98 13.92
C THR A 271 2.64 9.61 14.40
N GLY A 272 1.55 9.51 15.19
CA GLY A 272 0.99 8.27 15.71
C GLY A 272 -0.30 7.85 14.99
N GLU A 273 -1.14 7.07 15.68
CA GLU A 273 -2.44 6.64 15.14
C GLU A 273 -3.32 7.84 14.80
N ASP A 274 -3.84 7.87 13.56
CA ASP A 274 -4.65 8.97 13.05
C ASP A 274 -5.40 8.52 11.79
N PHE A 275 -6.39 9.31 11.38
CA PHE A 275 -7.00 9.16 10.06
C PHE A 275 -7.52 10.49 9.55
N VAL A 276 -7.56 10.61 8.24
CA VAL A 276 -8.24 11.73 7.56
C VAL A 276 -9.26 11.23 6.56
N VAL A 277 -10.32 12.01 6.35
CA VAL A 277 -11.35 11.77 5.36
C VAL A 277 -11.37 12.92 4.36
N ALA A 278 -11.38 12.61 3.07
CA ALA A 278 -11.56 13.60 2.01
C ALA A 278 -12.59 13.13 0.99
N GLU A 279 -13.25 14.10 0.35
CA GLU A 279 -14.11 13.83 -0.79
C GLU A 279 -13.29 13.85 -2.09
N LEU A 280 -13.39 12.78 -2.88
CA LEU A 280 -12.86 12.73 -4.23
C LEU A 280 -13.92 13.28 -5.18
N SER A 281 -13.81 14.57 -5.51
CA SER A 281 -14.78 15.27 -6.37
C SER A 281 -14.70 14.81 -7.82
N ALA A 282 -15.82 14.34 -8.37
CA ALA A 282 -16.00 14.04 -9.77
C ALA A 282 -15.82 15.28 -10.63
N LYS A 283 -16.30 16.45 -10.18
CA LYS A 283 -16.09 17.72 -10.87
C LYS A 283 -14.59 18.01 -11.01
N LYS A 284 -13.82 17.96 -9.92
CA LYS A 284 -12.36 18.17 -9.95
C LYS A 284 -11.67 17.21 -10.92
N TYR A 285 -12.00 15.92 -10.87
CA TYR A 285 -11.43 14.92 -11.79
C TYR A 285 -11.68 15.24 -13.27
N TYR A 286 -12.93 15.53 -13.62
CA TYR A 286 -13.28 15.80 -15.01
C TYR A 286 -12.77 17.16 -15.49
N ASP A 287 -12.74 18.19 -14.64
CA ASP A 287 -12.20 19.51 -14.99
C ASP A 287 -10.71 19.41 -15.39
N VAL A 288 -9.90 18.71 -14.59
CA VAL A 288 -8.46 18.53 -14.87
C VAL A 288 -8.24 17.78 -16.17
N ARG A 289 -9.06 16.77 -16.48
CA ARG A 289 -8.95 15.97 -17.72
C ARG A 289 -9.59 16.60 -18.96
N ARG A 290 -10.37 17.67 -18.79
CA ARG A 290 -10.98 18.42 -19.91
C ARG A 290 -10.23 19.70 -20.26
N ARG A 291 -9.23 20.10 -19.46
CA ARG A 291 -8.43 21.28 -19.73
C ARG A 291 -7.64 21.12 -21.03
N THR A 292 -7.32 22.23 -21.69
CA THR A 292 -6.55 22.24 -22.94
C THR A 292 -5.20 21.53 -22.80
N HIS A 293 -4.61 21.52 -21.61
CA HIS A 293 -3.36 20.83 -21.29
C HIS A 293 -3.60 19.50 -20.55
N ASP A 294 -4.44 18.63 -21.11
CA ASP A 294 -4.56 17.24 -20.62
C ASP A 294 -3.37 16.40 -21.10
N TYR A 295 -2.45 16.11 -20.17
CA TYR A 295 -1.22 15.38 -20.47
C TYR A 295 -1.48 13.94 -20.90
N LEU A 296 -2.60 13.33 -20.50
CA LEU A 296 -2.91 11.95 -20.87
C LEU A 296 -3.30 11.83 -22.35
N SER A 297 -4.12 12.76 -22.85
CA SER A 297 -4.56 12.75 -24.25
C SER A 297 -3.47 13.22 -25.23
N HIS A 298 -2.53 14.07 -24.79
CA HIS A 298 -1.43 14.58 -25.61
C HIS A 298 -0.19 13.67 -25.70
N ARG A 299 -0.29 12.44 -25.19
CA ARG A 299 0.77 11.43 -25.27
C ARG A 299 1.10 11.09 -26.73
N ARG A 300 2.34 10.63 -26.95
CA ARG A 300 2.86 10.12 -28.23
C ARG A 300 3.29 8.65 -28.05
N PRO A 301 2.36 7.69 -27.94
CA PRO A 301 2.66 6.29 -27.61
C PRO A 301 3.69 5.64 -28.52
N GLU A 302 3.74 6.03 -29.79
CA GLU A 302 4.70 5.54 -30.78
C GLU A 302 6.17 5.86 -30.42
N LEU A 303 6.41 6.84 -29.54
CA LEU A 303 7.74 7.20 -29.06
C LEU A 303 8.16 6.42 -27.80
N TYR A 304 7.24 5.72 -27.14
CA TYR A 304 7.48 5.14 -25.81
C TYR A 304 7.94 3.68 -25.83
N GLY A 305 8.12 3.09 -27.01
CA GLY A 305 8.65 1.73 -27.17
C GLY A 305 9.95 1.45 -26.40
N PRO A 306 10.91 2.40 -26.27
CA PRO A 306 12.10 2.19 -25.44
C PRO A 306 11.81 1.91 -23.96
N LEU A 307 10.70 2.38 -23.37
CA LEU A 307 10.34 2.11 -21.96
C LEU A 307 10.06 0.63 -21.69
N THR A 308 9.81 -0.18 -22.72
CA THR A 308 9.51 -1.61 -22.57
C THR A 308 10.72 -2.51 -22.79
N ARG A 309 11.90 -1.93 -23.04
CA ARG A 309 13.15 -2.68 -23.21
C ARG A 309 13.75 -2.99 -21.84
N ILE A 310 14.35 -4.17 -21.72
CA ILE A 310 15.03 -4.61 -20.49
C ILE A 310 16.44 -4.02 -20.43
N ASP A 311 17.09 -3.86 -21.59
CA ASP A 311 18.47 -3.38 -21.69
C ASP A 311 18.50 -1.85 -21.71
N VAL A 312 19.36 -1.27 -20.87
CA VAL A 312 19.74 0.13 -20.98
C VAL A 312 20.74 0.25 -22.13
N ALA A 313 20.63 1.30 -22.94
CA ALA A 313 21.62 1.55 -23.99
C ALA A 313 23.02 1.56 -23.38
N GLU A 314 23.91 0.69 -23.85
CA GLU A 314 25.31 0.71 -23.46
C GLU A 314 25.87 2.11 -23.79
N SER A 315 26.34 2.81 -22.75
CA SER A 315 27.01 4.10 -22.86
C SER A 315 28.45 3.95 -23.33
#